data_AF-A0A6I2G2P1-F1
#
_entry.id   AF-A0A6I2G2P1-F1
#
_cell.length_a   1.000
_cell.length_b   1.000
_cell.length_c   1.000
_cell.angle_alpha   90.00
_cell.angle_beta   90.00
_cell.angle_gamma   90.00
#
_symmetry.space_group_name_H-M   'P 1'
#
loop_
_entity.id
_entity.type
_entity.pdbx_description
1 polymer ?
#
loop_
_entity_poly.entity_id
_entity_poly.type
_entity_poly.pdbx_seq_one_letter_code
_entity_poly.pdbx_strand_id
1 'polypeptide(L)'
;MLMSHLPLKSVMCRFWDLIGAGASVVAAGAECGVSENQARRWVAASGGLRPVSPRPGPRRRPRLSSVEREEIAAGVAAEKSINAIARGLGRAPSTVMREIARNGHGKGGTGRYRRRHRFGAGQRGREAGPTYRASLAQQRSEARARRARAGKLALDPVLRELVQDRLTAKLSPEQITGWLAATYPNRPEMRVSHETIYKALYVQGRGELRRELTACLRTGRAIRKPPRTTGTRSPRGKFAGMVNISERPAEVQDRAVPGHWEGDLIIGKEQRSQIGTLVERATGFVMLLHLPGDRTADTVAQAMITTMGQLPAQLRRSLTWDQGGEMAAHARIAVATDLDIYFCDPHSPWQRGSNENTNGLLRQYFPKGTDLSIFPADYLDYVAAQLNTRPRKRYNYRTPAQVL
;
A
#
# COMPACT_ATOMS: atom_id res chain seq x y z
N MET A 1 -36.44 12.60 10.11
CA MET A 1 -34.99 12.61 10.42
C MET A 1 -34.58 11.20 10.83
N LEU A 2 -34.30 10.34 9.84
CA LEU A 2 -33.99 8.92 10.08
C LEU A 2 -32.64 8.80 10.79
N MET A 3 -32.64 8.19 11.98
CA MET A 3 -31.42 7.84 12.68
C MET A 3 -30.61 6.90 11.79
N SER A 4 -29.48 7.37 11.28
CA SER A 4 -28.50 6.52 10.63
C SER A 4 -27.96 5.55 11.68
N HIS A 5 -28.50 4.33 11.70
CA HIS A 5 -27.94 3.25 12.50
C HIS A 5 -26.51 3.00 12.01
N LEU A 6 -25.53 3.49 12.76
CA LEU A 6 -24.14 3.10 12.55
C LEU A 6 -24.10 1.56 12.61
N PRO A 7 -23.51 0.91 11.59
CA PRO A 7 -23.50 -0.54 11.50
C PRO A 7 -22.87 -1.16 12.74
N LEU A 8 -23.41 -2.28 13.21
CA LEU A 8 -22.82 -3.04 14.31
C LEU A 8 -21.36 -3.37 13.97
N LYS A 9 -20.46 -3.21 14.94
CA LYS A 9 -19.02 -3.47 14.75
C LYS A 9 -18.74 -4.90 14.29
N SER A 10 -19.58 -5.86 14.68
CA SER A 10 -19.56 -7.25 14.21
C SER A 10 -19.77 -7.37 12.70
N VAL A 11 -20.77 -6.66 12.17
CA VAL A 11 -21.08 -6.61 10.73
C VAL A 11 -19.91 -6.01 9.95
N MET A 12 -19.33 -4.91 10.44
CA MET A 12 -18.12 -4.34 9.83
C MET A 12 -16.93 -5.32 9.87
N CYS A 13 -16.71 -6.03 10.98
CA CYS A 13 -15.61 -6.99 11.07
C CYS A 13 -15.78 -8.14 10.07
N ARG A 14 -16.97 -8.75 10.02
CA ARG A 14 -17.30 -9.82 9.07
C ARG A 14 -17.13 -9.37 7.62
N PHE A 15 -17.63 -8.17 7.29
CA PHE A 15 -17.44 -7.58 5.96
C PHE A 15 -15.95 -7.54 5.57
N TRP A 16 -15.08 -7.05 6.47
CA TRP A 16 -13.65 -6.97 6.19
C TRP A 16 -12.94 -8.34 6.20
N ASP A 17 -13.45 -9.32 6.93
CA ASP A 17 -12.96 -10.71 6.86
C ASP A 17 -13.27 -11.33 5.48
N LEU A 18 -14.48 -11.13 4.95
CA LEU A 18 -14.87 -11.58 3.60
C LEU A 18 -14.05 -10.91 2.50
N ILE A 19 -13.83 -9.59 2.60
CA ILE A 19 -12.94 -8.87 1.69
C ILE A 19 -11.50 -9.41 1.77
N GLY A 20 -11.02 -9.71 2.97
CA GLY A 20 -9.70 -10.32 3.18
C GLY A 20 -9.58 -11.74 2.60
N ALA A 21 -10.68 -12.49 2.56
CA ALA A 21 -10.76 -13.80 1.92
C ALA A 21 -10.84 -13.73 0.39
N GLY A 22 -11.06 -12.55 -0.19
CA GLY A 22 -11.09 -12.32 -1.63
C GLY A 22 -12.49 -12.07 -2.22
N ALA A 23 -13.53 -11.94 -1.39
CA ALA A 23 -14.86 -11.58 -1.84
C ALA A 23 -14.89 -10.18 -2.48
N SER A 24 -15.80 -9.97 -3.44
CA SER A 24 -16.05 -8.64 -4.00
C SER A 24 -16.75 -7.74 -2.97
N VAL A 25 -16.65 -6.42 -3.13
CA VAL A 25 -17.32 -5.45 -2.25
C VAL A 25 -18.84 -5.68 -2.21
N VAL A 26 -19.42 -6.04 -3.34
CA VAL A 26 -20.86 -6.31 -3.48
C VAL A 26 -21.23 -7.60 -2.77
N ALA A 27 -20.48 -8.69 -2.99
CA ALA A 27 -20.74 -9.98 -2.36
C ALA A 27 -20.58 -9.91 -0.83
N ALA A 28 -19.51 -9.29 -0.35
CA ALA A 28 -19.29 -9.09 1.09
C ALA A 28 -20.38 -8.21 1.73
N GLY A 29 -20.86 -7.19 1.00
CA GLY A 29 -21.96 -6.34 1.43
C GLY A 29 -23.26 -7.12 1.57
N ALA A 30 -23.65 -7.86 0.53
CA ALA A 30 -24.84 -8.69 0.52
C ALA A 30 -24.85 -9.73 1.66
N GLU A 31 -23.74 -10.45 1.86
CA GLU A 31 -23.63 -11.45 2.94
C GLU A 31 -23.73 -10.82 4.34
N CYS A 32 -23.31 -9.56 4.49
CA CYS A 32 -23.39 -8.82 5.74
C CYS A 32 -24.73 -8.07 5.92
N GLY A 33 -25.67 -8.16 4.97
CA GLY A 33 -26.92 -7.41 5.00
C GLY A 33 -26.74 -5.89 4.81
N VAL A 34 -25.69 -5.48 4.09
CA VAL A 34 -25.30 -4.09 3.87
C VAL A 34 -25.54 -3.73 2.41
N SER A 35 -26.19 -2.59 2.15
CA SER A 35 -26.41 -2.12 0.78
C SER A 35 -25.08 -1.87 0.06
N GLU A 36 -25.07 -2.08 -1.26
CA GLU A 36 -23.87 -1.91 -2.08
C GLU A 36 -23.25 -0.51 -1.92
N ASN A 37 -24.09 0.54 -1.92
CA ASN A 37 -23.66 1.91 -1.69
C ASN A 37 -22.97 2.09 -0.33
N GLN A 38 -23.48 1.45 0.72
CA GLN A 38 -22.91 1.53 2.05
C GLN A 38 -21.59 0.74 2.16
N ALA A 39 -21.50 -0.44 1.52
CA ALA A 39 -20.29 -1.24 1.43
C ALA A 39 -19.17 -0.50 0.68
N ARG A 40 -19.49 0.11 -0.48
CA ARG A 40 -18.55 0.96 -1.24
C ARG A 40 -18.09 2.16 -0.42
N ARG A 41 -18.99 2.81 0.33
CA ARG A 41 -18.63 3.90 1.27
C ARG A 41 -17.66 3.44 2.36
N TRP A 42 -17.83 2.23 2.92
CA TRP A 42 -16.89 1.71 3.92
C TRP A 42 -15.49 1.48 3.34
N VAL A 43 -15.41 0.93 2.13
CA VAL A 43 -14.14 0.73 1.42
C VAL A 43 -13.49 2.07 1.10
N ALA A 44 -14.26 3.05 0.59
CA ALA A 44 -13.76 4.37 0.28
C ALA A 44 -13.26 5.12 1.53
N ALA A 45 -14.03 5.13 2.62
CA ALA A 45 -13.67 5.82 3.86
C ALA A 45 -12.40 5.24 4.50
N SER A 46 -12.18 3.94 4.37
CA SER A 46 -11.00 3.25 4.90
C SER A 46 -9.81 3.21 3.93
N GLY A 47 -9.97 3.73 2.71
CA GLY A 47 -8.94 3.65 1.67
C GLY A 47 -8.66 2.23 1.17
N GLY A 48 -9.60 1.30 1.37
CA GLY A 48 -9.44 -0.12 1.05
C GLY A 48 -8.62 -0.91 2.07
N LEU A 49 -8.31 -0.31 3.23
CA LEU A 49 -7.60 -0.96 4.32
C LEU A 49 -8.59 -1.47 5.37
N ARG A 50 -8.39 -2.70 5.85
CA ARG A 50 -9.14 -3.22 6.99
C ARG A 50 -8.94 -2.28 8.20
N PRO A 51 -10.00 -1.67 8.76
CA PRO A 51 -9.90 -0.88 9.96
C PRO A 51 -9.39 -1.74 11.10
N VAL A 52 -8.45 -1.20 11.88
CA VAL A 52 -8.00 -1.86 13.10
C VAL A 52 -9.17 -1.81 14.09
N SER A 53 -9.89 -2.92 14.21
CA SER A 53 -10.76 -3.15 15.36
C SER A 53 -9.86 -3.49 16.53
N PRO A 54 -9.73 -2.65 17.57
CA PRO A 54 -9.02 -3.06 18.76
C PRO A 54 -9.79 -4.23 19.36
N ARG A 55 -9.27 -5.45 19.20
CA ARG A 55 -9.59 -6.56 20.09
C ARG A 55 -9.07 -6.11 21.46
N PRO A 56 -9.91 -6.02 22.50
CA PRO A 56 -9.39 -5.71 23.81
C PRO A 56 -8.44 -6.85 24.19
N GLY A 57 -7.14 -6.58 24.23
CA GLY A 57 -6.19 -7.50 24.86
C GLY A 57 -6.55 -7.72 26.33
N PRO A 58 -5.97 -8.73 26.99
CA PRO A 58 -6.23 -8.99 28.40
C PRO A 58 -5.90 -7.74 29.21
N ARG A 59 -6.92 -7.15 29.83
CA ARG A 59 -6.78 -6.03 30.76
C ARG A 59 -6.93 -6.57 32.17
N ARG A 60 -6.07 -6.15 33.09
CA ARG A 60 -6.24 -6.39 34.55
C ARG A 60 -7.65 -6.06 35.04
N ARG A 61 -8.34 -5.11 34.39
CA ARG A 61 -9.77 -4.83 34.57
C ARG A 61 -10.46 -4.82 33.19
N PRO A 62 -11.15 -5.91 32.80
CA PRO A 62 -11.87 -5.95 31.54
C PRO A 62 -12.95 -4.86 31.52
N ARG A 63 -13.21 -4.32 30.34
CA ARG A 63 -14.41 -3.47 30.14
C ARG A 63 -15.63 -4.38 30.18
N LEU A 64 -16.76 -3.84 30.65
CA LEU A 64 -18.05 -4.52 30.51
C LEU A 64 -18.27 -4.93 29.05
N SER A 65 -18.73 -6.15 28.80
CA SER A 65 -19.11 -6.68 27.50
C SER A 65 -20.45 -6.12 27.03
N SER A 66 -20.88 -6.44 25.81
CA SER A 66 -22.24 -6.10 25.35
C SER A 66 -23.30 -6.83 26.16
N VAL A 67 -23.08 -8.12 26.45
CA VAL A 67 -23.98 -8.97 27.25
C VAL A 67 -24.12 -8.42 28.67
N GLU A 68 -23.00 -8.08 29.32
CA GLU A 68 -23.03 -7.48 30.66
C GLU A 68 -23.77 -6.13 30.67
N ARG A 69 -23.73 -5.37 29.57
CA ARG A 69 -24.52 -4.13 29.43
C ARG A 69 -26.01 -4.41 29.24
N GLU A 70 -26.39 -5.48 28.54
CA GLU A 70 -27.78 -5.91 28.39
C GLU A 70 -28.36 -6.35 29.74
N GLU A 71 -27.60 -7.09 30.52
CA GLU A 71 -27.97 -7.50 31.89
C GLU A 71 -28.09 -6.29 32.84
N ILE A 72 -27.23 -5.27 32.70
CA ILE A 72 -27.41 -3.99 33.41
C ILE A 72 -28.71 -3.31 32.97
N ALA A 73 -29.03 -3.30 31.67
CA ALA A 73 -30.28 -2.70 31.18
C ALA A 73 -31.52 -3.42 31.72
N ALA A 74 -31.53 -4.76 31.70
CA ALA A 74 -32.60 -5.57 32.27
C ALA A 74 -32.73 -5.35 33.79
N GLY A 75 -31.60 -5.29 34.51
CA GLY A 75 -31.58 -5.01 35.94
C GLY A 75 -32.09 -3.62 36.30
N VAL A 76 -31.78 -2.61 35.50
CA VAL A 76 -32.31 -1.24 35.67
C VAL A 76 -33.81 -1.19 35.40
N ALA A 77 -34.29 -1.86 34.33
CA ALA A 77 -35.72 -1.95 34.01
C ALA A 77 -36.54 -2.68 35.08
N ALA A 78 -35.95 -3.70 35.72
CA ALA A 78 -36.54 -4.44 36.83
C ALA A 78 -36.31 -3.79 38.21
N GLU A 79 -35.85 -2.52 38.25
CA GLU A 79 -35.58 -1.75 39.47
C GLU A 79 -34.65 -2.45 40.50
N LYS A 80 -33.77 -3.35 40.06
CA LYS A 80 -32.83 -4.08 40.92
C LYS A 80 -31.71 -3.18 41.44
N SER A 81 -31.41 -3.25 42.74
CA SER A 81 -30.32 -2.46 43.32
C SER A 81 -28.97 -2.69 42.61
N ILE A 82 -28.09 -1.67 42.59
CA ILE A 82 -26.73 -1.78 42.01
C ILE A 82 -25.98 -3.00 42.54
N ASN A 83 -26.11 -3.30 43.84
CA ASN A 83 -25.47 -4.47 44.45
C ASN A 83 -26.03 -5.79 43.92
N ALA A 84 -27.34 -5.88 43.67
CA ALA A 84 -27.96 -7.07 43.11
C ALA A 84 -27.55 -7.28 41.64
N ILE A 85 -27.54 -6.21 40.84
CA ILE A 85 -27.04 -6.26 39.45
C ILE A 85 -25.56 -6.68 39.45
N ALA A 86 -24.73 -6.05 40.28
CA ALA A 86 -23.30 -6.34 40.37
C ALA A 86 -23.01 -7.78 40.80
N ARG A 87 -23.78 -8.34 41.76
CA ARG A 87 -23.66 -9.73 42.17
C ARG A 87 -24.01 -10.70 41.05
N GLY A 88 -25.09 -10.44 40.30
CA GLY A 88 -25.48 -11.25 39.13
C GLY A 88 -24.41 -11.27 38.03
N LEU A 89 -23.68 -10.16 37.88
CA LEU A 89 -22.60 -10.03 36.89
C LEU A 89 -21.23 -10.54 37.37
N GLY A 90 -21.06 -10.87 38.65
CA GLY A 90 -19.74 -11.10 39.24
C GLY A 90 -18.81 -9.87 39.16
N ARG A 91 -19.38 -8.65 39.23
CA ARG A 91 -18.64 -7.38 39.13
C ARG A 91 -18.69 -6.58 40.44
N ALA A 92 -17.73 -5.68 40.62
CA ALA A 92 -17.79 -4.73 41.73
C ALA A 92 -18.97 -3.76 41.56
N PRO A 93 -19.74 -3.44 42.63
CA PRO A 93 -20.84 -2.47 42.58
C PRO A 93 -20.44 -1.11 41.99
N SER A 94 -19.21 -0.66 42.26
CA SER A 94 -18.67 0.59 41.72
C SER A 94 -18.58 0.60 40.19
N THR A 95 -18.41 -0.56 39.54
CA THR A 95 -18.37 -0.69 38.08
C THR A 95 -19.75 -0.44 37.47
N VAL A 96 -20.78 -1.09 38.01
CA VAL A 96 -22.17 -0.93 37.57
C VAL A 96 -22.65 0.51 37.81
N MET A 97 -22.35 1.07 39.00
CA MET A 97 -22.67 2.45 39.33
C MET A 97 -22.07 3.45 38.32
N ARG A 98 -20.77 3.34 38.02
CA ARG A 98 -20.09 4.23 37.08
C ARG A 98 -20.60 4.07 35.65
N GLU A 99 -20.98 2.85 35.25
CA GLU A 99 -21.53 2.60 33.91
C GLU A 99 -22.91 3.25 33.75
N ILE A 100 -23.79 3.07 34.73
CA ILE A 100 -25.12 3.68 34.73
C ILE A 100 -24.99 5.21 34.82
N ALA A 101 -24.14 5.75 35.70
CA ALA A 101 -23.95 7.19 35.81
C ALA A 101 -23.40 7.83 34.52
N ARG A 102 -22.55 7.12 33.77
CA ARG A 102 -21.93 7.63 32.54
C ARG A 102 -22.82 7.50 31.30
N ASN A 103 -23.78 6.58 31.29
CA ASN A 103 -24.55 6.26 30.09
C ASN A 103 -26.08 6.34 30.29
N GLY A 104 -26.56 6.51 31.53
CA GLY A 104 -27.96 6.70 31.85
C GLY A 104 -28.46 8.10 31.52
N HIS A 105 -29.75 8.22 31.21
CA HIS A 105 -30.42 9.46 30.90
C HIS A 105 -31.67 9.63 31.77
N GLY A 106 -31.89 10.84 32.29
CA GLY A 106 -33.12 11.25 32.98
C GLY A 106 -33.37 12.75 32.71
N LYS A 107 -34.62 13.20 32.65
CA LYS A 107 -34.94 14.62 32.57
C LYS A 107 -34.60 15.26 33.93
N GLY A 108 -33.49 16.00 34.01
CA GLY A 108 -33.05 16.69 35.24
C GLY A 108 -31.58 16.50 35.66
N GLY A 109 -30.66 16.31 34.72
CA GLY A 109 -29.22 16.19 35.03
C GLY A 109 -28.75 14.75 35.30
N THR A 110 -27.43 14.56 35.41
CA THR A 110 -26.76 13.25 35.48
C THR A 110 -27.35 12.35 36.58
N GLY A 111 -28.23 11.43 36.16
CA GLY A 111 -29.02 10.57 37.03
C GLY A 111 -28.16 9.70 37.93
N ARG A 112 -28.19 9.98 39.24
CA ARG A 112 -27.80 8.96 40.22
C ARG A 112 -28.92 7.93 40.25
N TYR A 113 -28.61 6.68 39.90
CA TYR A 113 -29.47 5.54 40.19
C TYR A 113 -29.66 5.50 41.73
N ARG A 114 -30.80 6.02 42.21
CA ARG A 114 -31.18 6.02 43.63
C ARG A 114 -32.33 5.04 43.80
N ARG A 115 -32.18 4.13 44.76
CA ARG A 115 -33.23 3.18 45.14
C ARG A 115 -34.42 3.96 45.71
N ARG A 116 -35.66 3.63 45.31
CA ARG A 116 -36.91 4.25 45.81
C ARG A 116 -37.06 4.21 47.33
N HIS A 117 -36.37 3.29 48.02
CA HIS A 117 -36.47 3.13 49.47
C HIS A 117 -35.09 3.09 50.11
N ARG A 118 -34.66 4.23 50.64
CA ARG A 118 -33.59 4.32 51.64
C ARG A 118 -34.02 5.31 52.71
N PHE A 119 -34.17 4.82 53.94
CA PHE A 119 -34.30 5.60 55.18
C PHE A 119 -35.36 6.71 55.16
N GLY A 120 -36.64 6.37 55.34
CA GLY A 120 -37.65 7.22 56.00
C GLY A 120 -37.91 8.65 55.50
N ALA A 121 -37.24 9.13 54.45
CA ALA A 121 -37.38 10.49 53.96
C ALA A 121 -38.38 10.52 52.80
N GLY A 122 -39.52 11.18 53.02
CA GLY A 122 -40.51 11.44 51.98
C GLY A 122 -39.88 12.25 50.84
N GLN A 123 -39.90 11.71 49.62
CA GLN A 123 -39.40 12.43 48.45
C GLN A 123 -40.54 13.21 47.77
N ARG A 124 -40.37 14.53 47.64
CA ARG A 124 -41.14 15.36 46.71
C ARG A 124 -40.40 15.44 45.37
N GLY A 125 -41.08 15.06 44.28
CA GLY A 125 -40.58 15.15 42.90
C GLY A 125 -41.18 14.09 41.97
N ARG A 126 -41.33 14.38 40.67
CA ARG A 126 -41.82 13.40 39.67
C ARG A 126 -40.76 12.32 39.43
N GLU A 127 -41.19 11.06 39.38
CA GLU A 127 -40.35 9.88 39.16
C GLU A 127 -39.63 9.95 37.82
N ALA A 128 -38.34 10.26 37.84
CA ALA A 128 -37.45 10.02 36.72
C ALA A 128 -36.66 8.74 37.00
N GLY A 129 -37.24 7.59 36.64
CA GLY A 129 -36.49 6.34 36.59
C GLY A 129 -35.30 6.49 35.63
N PRO A 130 -34.07 6.04 36.00
CA PRO A 130 -32.92 6.19 35.13
C PRO A 130 -33.08 5.32 33.89
N THR A 131 -33.24 5.92 32.72
CA THR A 131 -33.29 5.18 31.45
C THR A 131 -31.87 4.80 31.04
N TYR A 132 -31.59 3.49 30.97
CA TYR A 132 -30.30 2.96 30.53
C TYR A 132 -30.49 2.12 29.26
N ARG A 133 -29.76 2.45 28.19
CA ARG A 133 -29.78 1.69 26.91
C ARG A 133 -28.43 1.04 26.66
N ALA A 134 -28.39 -0.29 26.68
CA ALA A 134 -27.18 -1.09 26.48
C ALA A 134 -26.47 -0.78 25.14
N SER A 135 -27.24 -0.68 24.05
CA SER A 135 -26.72 -0.40 22.71
C SER A 135 -25.98 0.94 22.62
N LEU A 136 -26.55 2.01 23.19
CA LEU A 136 -25.91 3.33 23.24
C LEU A 136 -24.67 3.34 24.14
N ALA A 137 -24.73 2.67 25.29
CA ALA A 137 -23.58 2.53 26.19
C ALA A 137 -22.42 1.79 25.53
N GLN A 138 -22.72 0.71 24.80
CA GLN A 138 -21.75 -0.04 23.98
C GLN A 138 -21.14 0.86 22.91
N GLN A 139 -21.96 1.55 22.12
CA GLN A 139 -21.51 2.44 21.05
C GLN A 139 -20.60 3.58 21.57
N ARG A 140 -20.95 4.20 22.71
CA ARG A 140 -20.11 5.22 23.38
C ARG A 140 -18.80 4.64 23.90
N SER A 141 -18.84 3.44 24.48
CA SER A 141 -17.63 2.72 24.95
C SER A 141 -16.66 2.46 23.79
N GLU A 142 -17.18 2.02 22.64
CA GLU A 142 -16.42 1.80 21.41
C GLU A 142 -15.89 3.10 20.82
N ALA A 143 -16.68 4.17 20.81
CA ALA A 143 -16.22 5.50 20.39
C ALA A 143 -15.06 6.01 21.27
N ARG A 144 -15.15 5.88 22.60
CA ARG A 144 -14.06 6.25 23.52
C ARG A 144 -12.85 5.32 23.39
N ALA A 145 -13.06 4.07 23.00
CA ALA A 145 -11.97 3.13 22.70
C ALA A 145 -11.13 3.57 21.51
N ARG A 146 -11.75 4.27 20.54
CA ARG A 146 -11.12 4.75 19.31
C ARG A 146 -10.15 5.91 19.48
N ARG A 147 -9.68 6.22 20.71
CA ARG A 147 -8.79 7.36 21.00
C ARG A 147 -7.65 7.40 19.97
N ALA A 148 -7.80 8.28 18.99
CA ALA A 148 -6.91 8.38 17.86
C ALA A 148 -5.61 8.98 18.41
N ARG A 149 -4.57 8.15 18.53
CA ARG A 149 -3.23 8.70 18.65
C ARG A 149 -2.89 9.29 17.28
N ALA A 150 -2.40 10.53 17.27
CA ALA A 150 -1.84 11.11 16.06
C ALA A 150 -0.81 10.15 15.48
N GLY A 151 -0.87 9.90 14.17
CA GLY A 151 0.09 9.01 13.52
C GLY A 151 1.49 9.62 13.54
N LYS A 152 2.50 8.79 13.31
CA LYS A 152 3.90 9.22 13.38
C LYS A 152 4.20 10.39 12.44
N LEU A 153 3.62 10.39 11.24
CA LEU A 153 3.79 11.47 10.26
C LEU A 153 3.02 12.75 10.62
N ALA A 154 2.00 12.68 11.49
CA ALA A 154 1.37 13.89 12.02
C ALA A 154 2.22 14.54 13.11
N LEU A 155 2.95 13.73 13.89
CA LEU A 155 3.73 14.18 15.04
C LEU A 155 5.13 14.66 14.66
N ASP A 156 5.67 14.20 13.53
CA ASP A 156 7.02 14.53 13.07
C ASP A 156 6.97 15.21 11.68
N PRO A 157 7.00 16.56 11.65
CA PRO A 157 6.95 17.33 10.40
C PRO A 157 8.13 17.04 9.46
N VAL A 158 9.33 16.81 10.00
CA VAL A 158 10.55 16.56 9.23
C VAL A 158 10.45 15.22 8.53
N LEU A 159 10.06 14.18 9.26
CA LEU A 159 9.82 12.86 8.67
C LEU A 159 8.72 12.89 7.62
N ARG A 160 7.65 13.65 7.86
CA ARG A 160 6.56 13.83 6.89
C ARG A 160 7.05 14.48 5.61
N GLU A 161 7.81 15.56 5.71
CA GLU A 161 8.37 16.28 4.56
C GLU A 161 9.26 15.37 3.71
N LEU A 162 10.20 14.66 4.36
CA LEU A 162 11.05 13.68 3.65
C LEU A 162 10.25 12.58 2.96
N VAL A 163 9.19 12.06 3.61
CA VAL A 163 8.32 11.06 2.99
C VAL A 163 7.59 11.65 1.78
N GLN A 164 7.12 12.91 1.85
CA GLN A 164 6.48 13.60 0.72
C GLN A 164 7.47 13.79 -0.43
N ASP A 165 8.68 14.28 -0.17
CA ASP A 165 9.70 14.51 -1.20
C ASP A 165 10.05 13.22 -1.94
N ARG A 166 10.22 12.12 -1.19
CA ARG A 166 10.55 10.82 -1.79
C ARG A 166 9.37 10.23 -2.54
N LEU A 167 8.13 10.46 -2.10
CA LEU A 167 6.94 10.11 -2.87
C LEU A 167 6.86 10.91 -4.16
N THR A 168 7.12 12.23 -4.14
CA THR A 168 7.16 13.09 -5.33
C THR A 168 8.22 12.63 -6.33
N ALA A 169 9.37 12.18 -5.84
CA ALA A 169 10.40 11.49 -6.64
C ALA A 169 10.01 10.06 -7.10
N LYS A 170 8.74 9.66 -6.92
CA LYS A 170 8.14 8.38 -7.34
C LYS A 170 8.81 7.14 -6.73
N LEU A 171 9.40 7.27 -5.54
CA LEU A 171 9.83 6.09 -4.76
C LEU A 171 8.61 5.38 -4.18
N SER A 172 8.66 4.05 -4.14
CA SER A 172 7.60 3.29 -3.47
C SER A 172 7.70 3.45 -1.94
N PRO A 173 6.58 3.32 -1.19
CA PRO A 173 6.62 3.33 0.27
C PRO A 173 7.63 2.37 0.92
N GLU A 174 7.88 1.20 0.29
CA GLU A 174 8.91 0.26 0.73
C GLU A 174 10.32 0.78 0.49
N GLN A 175 10.56 1.42 -0.67
CA GLN A 175 11.83 2.07 -0.99
C GLN A 175 12.13 3.22 -0.01
N ILE A 176 11.11 4.02 0.32
CA ILE A 176 11.23 5.12 1.29
C ILE A 176 11.59 4.59 2.68
N THR A 177 10.91 3.52 3.13
CA THR A 177 11.18 2.89 4.43
C THR A 177 12.63 2.43 4.54
N GLY A 178 13.13 1.74 3.52
CA GLY A 178 14.50 1.25 3.53
C GLY A 178 15.54 2.36 3.37
N TRP A 179 15.26 3.35 2.52
CA TRP A 179 16.11 4.53 2.37
C TRP A 179 16.25 5.31 3.68
N LEU A 180 15.15 5.53 4.41
CA LEU A 180 15.19 6.18 5.72
C LEU A 180 16.04 5.40 6.72
N ALA A 181 15.91 4.06 6.75
CA ALA A 181 16.69 3.21 7.64
C ALA A 181 18.19 3.23 7.30
N ALA A 182 18.55 3.24 6.00
CA ALA A 182 19.93 3.28 5.54
C ALA A 182 20.57 4.67 5.72
N THR A 183 19.81 5.74 5.50
CA THR A 183 20.31 7.14 5.60
C THR A 183 20.45 7.58 7.05
N TYR A 184 19.57 7.09 7.94
CA TYR A 184 19.51 7.49 9.34
C TYR A 184 19.58 6.28 10.29
N PRO A 185 20.70 5.50 10.28
CA PRO A 185 20.79 4.26 11.05
C PRO A 185 20.63 4.50 12.55
N ASN A 186 21.19 5.60 13.05
CA ASN A 186 21.24 5.98 14.46
C ASN A 186 20.03 6.82 14.94
N ARG A 187 19.04 7.08 14.08
CA ARG A 187 17.87 7.89 14.41
C ARG A 187 16.57 7.08 14.27
N PRO A 188 16.16 6.33 15.31
CA PRO A 188 14.96 5.48 15.26
C PRO A 188 13.67 6.29 15.04
N GLU A 189 13.66 7.58 15.38
CA GLU A 189 12.59 8.51 15.05
C GLU A 189 12.34 8.62 13.53
N MET A 190 13.37 8.44 12.69
CA MET A 190 13.24 8.48 11.23
C MET A 190 12.65 7.20 10.62
N ARG A 191 12.46 6.13 11.43
CA ARG A 191 11.95 4.85 10.93
C ARG A 191 10.43 4.87 10.81
N VAL A 192 9.90 4.66 9.60
CA VAL A 192 8.45 4.51 9.38
C VAL A 192 8.20 3.25 8.56
N SER A 193 7.20 2.46 8.94
CA SER A 193 6.79 1.31 8.13
C SER A 193 6.10 1.77 6.85
N HIS A 194 6.33 1.10 5.73
CA HIS A 194 5.63 1.33 4.48
C HIS A 194 4.10 1.22 4.63
N GLU A 195 3.60 0.40 5.56
CA GLU A 195 2.18 0.31 5.90
C GLU A 195 1.65 1.60 6.55
N THR A 196 2.50 2.31 7.31
CA THR A 196 2.16 3.62 7.88
C THR A 196 2.05 4.68 6.77
N ILE A 197 2.97 4.67 5.80
CA ILE A 197 2.90 5.54 4.63
C ILE A 197 1.62 5.25 3.82
N TYR A 198 1.31 3.98 3.54
CA TYR A 198 0.06 3.61 2.86
C TYR A 198 -1.19 4.05 3.63
N LYS A 199 -1.21 3.88 4.95
CA LYS A 199 -2.32 4.35 5.80
C LYS A 199 -2.49 5.87 5.73
N ALA A 200 -1.39 6.62 5.71
CA ALA A 200 -1.41 8.07 5.60
C ALA A 200 -1.91 8.55 4.22
N LEU A 201 -1.63 7.81 3.14
CA LEU A 201 -2.12 8.11 1.79
C LEU A 201 -3.60 7.76 1.58
N TYR A 202 -4.04 6.59 2.09
CA TYR A 202 -5.34 6.02 1.72
C TYR A 202 -6.47 6.26 2.72
N VAL A 203 -6.20 6.36 4.02
CA VAL A 203 -7.28 6.45 5.02
C VAL A 203 -7.83 7.87 5.07
N GLN A 204 -9.11 8.04 4.68
CA GLN A 204 -9.79 9.33 4.74
C GLN A 204 -9.91 9.80 6.21
N GLY A 205 -9.43 11.01 6.52
CA GLY A 205 -9.53 11.62 7.85
C GLY A 205 -8.29 11.52 8.74
N ARG A 206 -7.19 10.88 8.30
CA ARG A 206 -5.89 11.04 8.99
C ARG A 206 -5.22 12.38 8.68
N GLY A 207 -5.37 12.89 7.45
CA GLY A 207 -4.83 14.20 7.04
C GLY A 207 -3.31 14.31 7.08
N GLU A 208 -2.59 13.19 7.21
CA GLU A 208 -1.14 13.16 7.40
C GLU A 208 -0.36 13.43 6.10
N LEU A 209 -0.90 13.02 4.95
CA LEU A 209 -0.33 13.23 3.62
C LEU A 209 -1.42 13.68 2.65
N ARG A 210 -1.06 14.47 1.63
CA ARG A 210 -1.97 14.89 0.57
C ARG A 210 -2.40 13.70 -0.29
N ARG A 211 -3.69 13.59 -0.61
CA ARG A 211 -4.20 12.49 -1.46
C ARG A 211 -3.61 12.48 -2.86
N GLU A 212 -3.24 13.65 -3.38
CA GLU A 212 -2.64 13.80 -4.71
C GLU A 212 -1.33 13.02 -4.87
N LEU A 213 -0.61 12.77 -3.77
CA LEU A 213 0.60 11.94 -3.76
C LEU A 213 0.33 10.48 -4.15
N THR A 214 -0.94 10.04 -4.18
CA THR A 214 -1.30 8.73 -4.73
C THR A 214 -0.99 8.61 -6.23
N ALA A 215 -0.98 9.72 -6.97
CA ALA A 215 -0.56 9.77 -8.37
C ALA A 215 0.93 9.46 -8.57
N CYS A 216 1.77 9.70 -7.54
CA CYS A 216 3.19 9.38 -7.59
C CYS A 216 3.48 7.89 -7.35
N LEU A 217 2.48 7.11 -6.91
CA LEU A 217 2.62 5.66 -6.78
C LEU A 217 2.55 4.98 -8.15
N ARG A 218 3.23 3.84 -8.29
CA ARG A 218 3.32 3.07 -9.56
C ARG A 218 1.99 2.74 -10.23
N THR A 219 0.92 2.62 -9.46
CA THR A 219 -0.42 2.30 -9.98
C THR A 219 -1.35 3.50 -10.07
N GLY A 220 -0.95 4.67 -9.54
CA GLY A 220 -1.77 5.89 -9.48
C GLY A 220 -3.07 5.75 -8.67
N ARG A 221 -3.28 4.62 -7.98
CA ARG A 221 -4.57 4.31 -7.37
C ARG A 221 -4.77 5.12 -6.09
N ALA A 222 -5.95 5.74 -5.95
CA ALA A 222 -6.39 6.43 -4.75
C ALA A 222 -6.91 5.49 -3.63
N ILE A 223 -7.13 4.21 -3.93
CA ILE A 223 -7.62 3.19 -2.99
C ILE A 223 -6.75 1.94 -3.12
N ARG A 224 -6.38 1.34 -1.98
CA ARG A 224 -5.66 0.06 -1.96
C ARG A 224 -6.60 -1.07 -2.35
N LYS A 225 -6.16 -1.93 -3.28
CA LYS A 225 -6.84 -3.22 -3.49
C LYS A 225 -6.36 -4.21 -2.44
N PRO A 226 -7.25 -5.01 -1.84
CA PRO A 226 -6.82 -6.15 -1.05
C PRO A 226 -5.88 -7.02 -1.90
N PRO A 227 -4.90 -7.70 -1.28
CA PRO A 227 -4.15 -8.73 -1.98
C PRO A 227 -5.18 -9.67 -2.62
N ARG A 228 -5.03 -9.98 -3.91
CA ARG A 228 -5.74 -11.15 -4.42
C ARG A 228 -5.21 -12.30 -3.59
N THR A 229 -6.06 -12.96 -2.81
CA THR A 229 -5.77 -14.32 -2.38
C THR A 229 -5.39 -15.03 -3.67
N THR A 230 -4.16 -15.52 -3.74
CA THR A 230 -3.82 -16.53 -4.72
C THR A 230 -4.69 -17.73 -4.36
N GLY A 231 -5.97 -17.70 -4.77
CA GLY A 231 -6.68 -18.94 -5.05
C GLY A 231 -5.70 -19.71 -5.92
N THR A 232 -5.26 -20.84 -5.39
CA THR A 232 -4.34 -21.81 -5.99
C THR A 232 -4.16 -21.50 -7.46
N ARG A 233 -3.11 -20.74 -7.78
CA ARG A 233 -2.64 -20.72 -9.16
C ARG A 233 -2.30 -22.18 -9.40
N SER A 234 -3.13 -22.90 -10.17
CA SER A 234 -2.75 -24.19 -10.69
C SER A 234 -1.32 -24.05 -11.18
N PRO A 235 -0.39 -24.94 -10.79
CA PRO A 235 0.98 -24.85 -11.26
C PRO A 235 0.89 -24.81 -12.78
N ARG A 236 1.19 -23.66 -13.40
CA ARG A 236 1.37 -23.64 -14.85
C ARG A 236 2.56 -24.55 -15.08
N GLY A 237 2.31 -25.65 -15.79
CA GLY A 237 3.23 -26.75 -15.97
C GLY A 237 4.63 -26.24 -16.32
N LYS A 238 5.63 -26.79 -15.65
CA LYS A 238 7.01 -26.72 -16.14
C LYS A 238 7.02 -27.49 -17.46
N PHE A 239 7.23 -26.79 -18.57
CA PHE A 239 7.58 -27.45 -19.83
C PHE A 239 9.04 -27.91 -19.72
N ALA A 240 9.26 -29.21 -19.89
CA ALA A 240 10.57 -29.84 -19.93
C ALA A 240 10.94 -30.12 -21.38
N GLY A 241 12.21 -29.86 -21.72
CA GLY A 241 12.83 -30.26 -22.98
C GLY A 241 12.71 -29.21 -24.08
N MET A 242 13.73 -28.36 -24.21
CA MET A 242 14.39 -28.04 -25.50
C MET A 242 15.54 -27.04 -25.32
N VAL A 243 16.43 -27.03 -26.32
CA VAL A 243 17.82 -26.59 -26.34
C VAL A 243 17.98 -25.08 -26.05
N ASN A 244 19.11 -24.71 -25.45
CA ASN A 244 19.20 -23.91 -24.23
C ASN A 244 20.07 -22.64 -24.44
N ILE A 245 19.98 -21.67 -23.52
CA ILE A 245 20.85 -20.49 -23.36
C ILE A 245 22.33 -20.87 -23.03
N SER A 246 22.71 -22.11 -23.35
CA SER A 246 23.84 -22.89 -22.83
C SER A 246 25.22 -22.49 -23.34
N GLU A 247 25.33 -21.49 -24.22
CA GLU A 247 26.63 -20.91 -24.64
C GLU A 247 26.99 -19.65 -23.86
N ARG A 248 26.11 -19.18 -22.95
CA ARG A 248 26.42 -18.03 -22.10
C ARG A 248 27.31 -18.47 -20.93
N PRO A 249 28.38 -17.72 -20.61
CA PRO A 249 29.14 -17.93 -19.38
C PRO A 249 28.22 -17.85 -18.15
N ALA A 250 28.46 -18.72 -17.16
CA ALA A 250 27.67 -18.78 -15.91
C ALA A 250 27.58 -17.42 -15.18
N GLU A 251 28.61 -16.58 -15.34
CA GLU A 251 28.72 -15.23 -14.77
C GLU A 251 27.52 -14.31 -15.15
N VAL A 252 26.89 -14.52 -16.31
CA VAL A 252 25.79 -13.69 -16.84
C VAL A 252 24.42 -14.05 -16.23
N GLN A 253 24.24 -15.28 -15.74
CA GLN A 253 23.02 -15.68 -15.01
C GLN A 253 23.06 -15.19 -13.56
N ASP A 254 24.24 -15.22 -12.93
CA ASP A 254 24.41 -14.85 -11.53
C ASP A 254 24.33 -13.35 -11.27
N ARG A 255 24.27 -12.52 -12.34
CA ARG A 255 24.23 -11.05 -12.23
C ARG A 255 25.40 -10.52 -11.37
N ALA A 256 26.50 -11.27 -11.35
CA ALA A 256 27.59 -11.08 -10.40
C ALA A 256 28.54 -9.96 -10.85
N VAL A 257 28.70 -9.79 -12.16
CA VAL A 257 29.61 -8.80 -12.75
C VAL A 257 28.84 -7.78 -13.59
N PRO A 258 29.06 -6.48 -13.37
CA PRO A 258 28.49 -5.44 -14.22
C PRO A 258 29.01 -5.50 -15.67
N GLY A 259 28.18 -5.00 -16.59
CA GLY A 259 28.55 -4.82 -18.00
C GLY A 259 27.75 -5.69 -18.98
N HIS A 260 26.77 -6.44 -18.48
CA HIS A 260 25.83 -7.20 -19.29
C HIS A 260 24.49 -6.46 -19.33
N TRP A 261 24.05 -6.07 -20.52
CA TRP A 261 22.89 -5.21 -20.73
C TRP A 261 21.72 -5.97 -21.35
N GLU A 262 20.50 -5.63 -20.95
CA GLU A 262 19.26 -6.01 -21.62
C GLU A 262 18.70 -4.80 -22.36
N GLY A 263 18.30 -5.04 -23.61
CA GLY A 263 17.76 -4.04 -24.51
C GLY A 263 16.30 -4.27 -24.89
N ASP A 264 15.53 -3.20 -25.02
CA ASP A 264 14.13 -3.22 -25.47
C ASP A 264 13.69 -1.86 -26.02
N LEU A 265 12.61 -1.84 -26.80
CA LEU A 265 11.93 -0.62 -27.23
C LEU A 265 10.63 -0.40 -26.44
N ILE A 266 10.52 0.77 -25.80
CA ILE A 266 9.23 1.26 -25.33
C ILE A 266 8.54 1.97 -26.47
N ILE A 267 7.39 1.44 -26.90
CA ILE A 267 6.59 2.04 -27.96
C ILE A 267 5.51 3.00 -27.41
N GLY A 268 5.35 4.11 -28.11
CA GLY A 268 4.43 5.22 -27.87
C GLY A 268 3.12 5.12 -28.66
N LYS A 269 2.52 6.28 -28.92
CA LYS A 269 1.25 6.43 -29.63
C LYS A 269 1.32 5.84 -31.05
N GLU A 270 0.30 5.08 -31.42
CA GLU A 270 0.11 4.55 -32.79
C GLU A 270 1.29 3.79 -33.39
N GLN A 271 2.21 3.26 -32.56
CA GLN A 271 3.45 2.62 -33.02
C GLN A 271 4.41 3.54 -33.80
N ARG A 272 4.28 4.87 -33.64
CA ARG A 272 5.06 5.87 -34.39
C ARG A 272 6.17 6.57 -33.61
N SER A 273 6.20 6.39 -32.28
CA SER A 273 7.27 6.94 -31.45
C SER A 273 7.79 5.92 -30.46
N GLN A 274 9.06 6.06 -30.08
CA GLN A 274 9.81 5.02 -29.38
C GLN A 274 10.88 5.64 -28.48
N ILE A 275 11.25 4.90 -27.45
CA ILE A 275 12.45 5.15 -26.65
C ILE A 275 13.16 3.81 -26.52
N GLY A 276 14.45 3.77 -26.82
CA GLY A 276 15.26 2.59 -26.54
C GLY A 276 15.60 2.52 -25.06
N THR A 277 15.61 1.32 -24.51
CA THR A 277 15.89 1.08 -23.10
C THR A 277 17.05 0.10 -22.98
N LEU A 278 18.06 0.49 -22.22
CA LEU A 278 19.20 -0.33 -21.88
C LEU A 278 19.24 -0.48 -20.35
N VAL A 279 19.22 -1.72 -19.87
CA VAL A 279 19.26 -2.03 -18.44
C VAL A 279 20.41 -2.96 -18.12
N GLU A 280 21.32 -2.50 -17.30
CA GLU A 280 22.44 -3.30 -16.80
C GLU A 280 21.90 -4.38 -15.84
N ARG A 281 22.22 -5.65 -16.09
CA ARG A 281 21.59 -6.80 -15.41
C ARG A 281 22.01 -6.92 -13.95
N ALA A 282 23.29 -6.62 -13.65
CA ALA A 282 23.89 -6.81 -12.33
C ALA A 282 23.42 -5.78 -11.30
N THR A 283 23.10 -4.57 -11.73
CA THR A 283 22.83 -3.37 -10.91
C THR A 283 21.41 -2.83 -11.15
N GLY A 284 20.86 -3.04 -12.36
CA GLY A 284 19.62 -2.42 -12.81
C GLY A 284 19.78 -0.95 -13.16
N PHE A 285 21.01 -0.52 -13.52
CA PHE A 285 21.27 0.81 -14.05
C PHE A 285 20.63 0.96 -15.42
N VAL A 286 19.99 2.10 -15.66
CA VAL A 286 19.17 2.35 -16.85
C VAL A 286 19.80 3.46 -17.67
N MET A 287 19.89 3.25 -18.97
CA MET A 287 20.16 4.28 -19.96
C MET A 287 19.03 4.27 -20.99
N LEU A 288 18.67 5.44 -21.50
CA LEU A 288 17.60 5.61 -22.49
C LEU A 288 18.18 6.12 -23.80
N LEU A 289 17.75 5.53 -24.91
CA LEU A 289 18.10 5.96 -26.25
C LEU A 289 17.01 6.89 -26.77
N HIS A 290 17.38 8.13 -27.08
CA HIS A 290 16.47 9.11 -27.66
C HIS A 290 16.30 8.85 -29.17
N LEU A 291 15.07 8.51 -29.58
CA LEU A 291 14.73 8.10 -30.95
C LEU A 291 13.51 8.92 -31.46
N PRO A 292 13.69 10.22 -31.77
CA PRO A 292 12.56 11.14 -31.99
C PRO A 292 11.84 10.95 -33.33
N GLY A 293 12.53 10.41 -34.35
CA GLY A 293 11.99 10.24 -35.71
C GLY A 293 11.49 8.82 -35.98
N ASP A 294 12.42 7.85 -35.98
CA ASP A 294 12.14 6.48 -36.35
C ASP A 294 12.90 5.45 -35.49
N ARG A 295 12.62 4.17 -35.74
CA ARG A 295 13.27 3.00 -35.14
C ARG A 295 13.93 2.12 -36.19
N THR A 296 14.40 2.72 -37.28
CA THR A 296 15.15 1.97 -38.29
C THR A 296 16.41 1.40 -37.67
N ALA A 297 16.94 0.33 -38.27
CA ALA A 297 18.13 -0.33 -37.74
C ALA A 297 19.32 0.62 -37.66
N ASP A 298 19.44 1.55 -38.61
CA ASP A 298 20.51 2.55 -38.61
C ASP A 298 20.39 3.56 -37.47
N THR A 299 19.20 4.12 -37.25
CA THR A 299 18.95 5.09 -36.18
C THR A 299 19.18 4.45 -34.80
N VAL A 300 18.67 3.23 -34.59
CA VAL A 300 18.86 2.51 -33.32
C VAL A 300 20.34 2.18 -33.10
N ALA A 301 21.03 1.69 -34.13
CA ALA A 301 22.46 1.41 -34.03
C ALA A 301 23.27 2.68 -33.73
N GLN A 302 23.00 3.81 -34.38
CA GLN A 302 23.73 5.06 -34.12
C GLN A 302 23.51 5.56 -32.69
N ALA A 303 22.28 5.55 -32.21
CA ALA A 303 21.95 5.94 -30.83
C ALA A 303 22.64 5.01 -29.81
N MET A 304 22.65 3.71 -30.09
CA MET A 304 23.29 2.71 -29.22
C MET A 304 24.81 2.83 -29.19
N ILE A 305 25.46 3.03 -30.34
CA ILE A 305 26.91 3.27 -30.44
C ILE A 305 27.29 4.51 -29.65
N THR A 306 26.55 5.61 -29.83
CA THR A 306 26.79 6.87 -29.12
C THR A 306 26.69 6.67 -27.60
N THR A 307 25.64 5.98 -27.16
CA THR A 307 25.34 5.78 -25.74
C THR A 307 26.33 4.82 -25.07
N MET A 308 26.56 3.65 -25.69
CA MET A 308 27.50 2.65 -25.16
C MET A 308 28.93 3.15 -25.22
N GLY A 309 29.31 3.94 -26.24
CA GLY A 309 30.65 4.51 -26.38
C GLY A 309 31.06 5.46 -25.23
N GLN A 310 30.09 5.99 -24.47
CA GLN A 310 30.36 6.79 -23.27
C GLN A 310 30.79 5.93 -22.07
N LEU A 311 30.57 4.62 -22.12
CA LEU A 311 30.88 3.71 -21.03
C LEU A 311 32.34 3.21 -21.12
N PRO A 312 33.01 3.05 -19.97
CA PRO A 312 34.28 2.32 -19.89
C PRO A 312 34.16 0.93 -20.51
N ALA A 313 35.24 0.45 -21.13
CA ALA A 313 35.26 -0.85 -21.81
C ALA A 313 34.83 -2.01 -20.89
N GLN A 314 35.13 -1.93 -19.59
CA GLN A 314 34.77 -2.97 -18.63
C GLN A 314 33.25 -3.13 -18.45
N LEU A 315 32.47 -2.08 -18.76
CA LEU A 315 31.01 -2.08 -18.70
C LEU A 315 30.37 -2.42 -20.06
N ARG A 316 31.14 -2.63 -21.11
CA ARG A 316 30.67 -3.00 -22.45
C ARG A 316 30.95 -4.47 -22.75
N ARG A 317 30.40 -5.39 -21.96
CA ARG A 317 30.66 -6.82 -22.16
C ARG A 317 29.69 -7.44 -23.15
N SER A 318 28.39 -7.35 -22.87
CA SER A 318 27.39 -7.93 -23.76
C SER A 318 26.07 -7.18 -23.76
N LEU A 319 25.30 -7.33 -24.83
CA LEU A 319 23.94 -6.84 -24.96
C LEU A 319 23.02 -7.99 -25.37
N THR A 320 21.88 -8.12 -24.70
CA THR A 320 20.80 -9.03 -25.09
C THR A 320 19.59 -8.24 -25.62
N TRP A 321 19.15 -8.52 -26.85
CA TRP A 321 17.96 -7.91 -27.47
C TRP A 321 16.96 -8.98 -27.96
N ASP A 322 15.76 -8.58 -28.33
CA ASP A 322 14.86 -9.46 -29.11
C ASP A 322 15.22 -9.47 -30.61
N GLN A 323 14.57 -10.35 -31.37
CA GLN A 323 14.81 -10.50 -32.81
C GLN A 323 14.08 -9.44 -33.65
N GLY A 324 13.87 -8.25 -33.09
CA GLY A 324 13.24 -7.13 -33.79
C GLY A 324 14.07 -6.64 -34.98
N GLY A 325 13.40 -6.16 -36.03
CA GLY A 325 14.05 -5.65 -37.24
C GLY A 325 14.92 -4.41 -36.98
N GLU A 326 14.69 -3.70 -35.87
CA GLU A 326 15.54 -2.59 -35.42
C GLU A 326 16.98 -3.02 -35.07
N MET A 327 17.24 -4.30 -34.87
CA MET A 327 18.59 -4.83 -34.62
C MET A 327 19.24 -5.43 -35.87
N ALA A 328 18.71 -5.17 -37.07
CA ALA A 328 19.32 -5.67 -38.31
C ALA A 328 20.79 -5.18 -38.48
N ALA A 329 21.12 -4.00 -37.98
CA ALA A 329 22.47 -3.41 -38.01
C ALA A 329 23.35 -3.80 -36.80
N HIS A 330 23.02 -4.86 -36.04
CA HIS A 330 23.75 -5.26 -34.84
C HIS A 330 25.26 -5.47 -35.06
N ALA A 331 25.67 -6.01 -36.20
CA ALA A 331 27.09 -6.21 -36.51
C ALA A 331 27.89 -4.89 -36.46
N ARG A 332 27.30 -3.78 -36.93
CA ARG A 332 27.92 -2.45 -36.83
C ARG A 332 28.06 -1.99 -35.39
N ILE A 333 27.06 -2.28 -34.56
CA ILE A 333 27.08 -1.95 -33.13
C ILE A 333 28.20 -2.73 -32.44
N ALA A 334 28.25 -4.05 -32.65
CA ALA A 334 29.26 -4.93 -32.05
C ALA A 334 30.68 -4.44 -32.36
N VAL A 335 30.98 -4.16 -33.63
CA VAL A 335 32.31 -3.66 -34.06
C VAL A 335 32.64 -2.30 -33.44
N ALA A 336 31.70 -1.35 -33.47
CA ALA A 336 31.96 0.01 -33.00
C ALA A 336 32.06 0.13 -31.47
N THR A 337 31.46 -0.81 -30.73
CA THR A 337 31.38 -0.75 -29.26
C THR A 337 32.08 -1.89 -28.56
N ASP A 338 32.68 -2.83 -29.28
CA ASP A 338 33.30 -4.03 -28.74
C ASP A 338 32.34 -4.82 -27.81
N LEU A 339 31.07 -4.91 -28.23
CA LEU A 339 29.99 -5.58 -27.48
C LEU A 339 29.64 -6.93 -28.09
N ASP A 340 29.55 -7.96 -27.25
CA ASP A 340 28.94 -9.23 -27.64
C ASP A 340 27.41 -9.09 -27.69
N ILE A 341 26.80 -9.23 -28.86
CA ILE A 341 25.35 -9.08 -29.03
C ILE A 341 24.70 -10.45 -29.15
N TYR A 342 23.73 -10.70 -28.27
CA TYR A 342 22.93 -11.92 -28.22
C TYR A 342 21.46 -11.64 -28.47
N PHE A 343 20.78 -12.55 -29.16
CA PHE A 343 19.34 -12.48 -29.41
C PHE A 343 18.57 -13.45 -28.54
N CYS A 344 17.38 -13.05 -28.11
CA CYS A 344 16.44 -13.92 -27.39
C CYS A 344 15.72 -14.86 -28.35
N ASP A 345 15.23 -15.97 -27.82
CA ASP A 345 14.40 -16.89 -28.59
C ASP A 345 13.03 -16.27 -28.90
N PRO A 346 12.43 -16.57 -30.07
CA PRO A 346 11.05 -16.22 -30.34
C PRO A 346 10.12 -16.69 -29.22
N HIS A 347 9.13 -15.86 -28.87
CA HIS A 347 8.12 -16.18 -27.85
C HIS A 347 8.65 -16.43 -26.43
N SER A 348 9.87 -15.95 -26.11
CA SER A 348 10.51 -16.16 -24.79
C SER A 348 10.72 -14.88 -23.97
N PRO A 349 9.66 -14.12 -23.63
CA PRO A 349 9.78 -12.82 -22.94
C PRO A 349 10.41 -12.92 -21.54
N TRP A 350 10.36 -14.09 -20.89
CA TRP A 350 10.98 -14.29 -19.57
C TRP A 350 12.51 -14.18 -19.58
N GLN A 351 13.15 -14.29 -20.75
CA GLN A 351 14.60 -14.11 -20.88
C GLN A 351 15.05 -12.64 -20.65
N ARG A 352 14.11 -11.68 -20.65
CA ARG A 352 14.33 -10.23 -20.44
C ARG A 352 13.57 -9.66 -19.24
N GLY A 353 13.54 -10.42 -18.14
CA GLY A 353 12.79 -10.03 -16.94
C GLY A 353 13.23 -8.69 -16.32
N SER A 354 14.45 -8.20 -16.60
CA SER A 354 14.93 -6.91 -16.09
C SER A 354 14.32 -5.75 -16.86
N ASN A 355 14.22 -5.88 -18.19
CA ASN A 355 13.59 -4.88 -19.04
C ASN A 355 12.09 -4.79 -18.82
N GLU A 356 11.38 -5.91 -18.67
CA GLU A 356 9.92 -5.87 -18.43
C GLU A 356 9.58 -5.07 -17.15
N ASN A 357 10.30 -5.34 -16.06
CA ASN A 357 10.11 -4.62 -14.80
C ASN A 357 10.50 -3.14 -14.93
N THR A 358 11.62 -2.83 -15.61
CA THR A 358 12.10 -1.45 -15.79
C THR A 358 11.16 -0.65 -16.69
N ASN A 359 10.67 -1.25 -17.77
CA ASN A 359 9.69 -0.64 -18.66
C ASN A 359 8.39 -0.35 -17.91
N GLY A 360 7.97 -1.24 -17.02
CA GLY A 360 6.88 -0.98 -16.08
C GLY A 360 7.09 0.25 -15.17
N LEU A 361 8.35 0.56 -14.78
CA LEU A 361 8.69 1.77 -14.03
C LEU A 361 8.71 3.01 -14.92
N LEU A 362 9.27 2.90 -16.12
CA LEU A 362 9.36 3.99 -17.11
C LEU A 362 7.97 4.47 -17.54
N ARG A 363 6.95 3.59 -17.54
CA ARG A 363 5.55 3.98 -17.81
C ARG A 363 4.95 4.97 -16.79
N GLN A 364 5.61 5.24 -15.66
CA GLN A 364 5.23 6.35 -14.76
C GLN A 364 5.65 7.73 -15.27
N TYR A 365 6.55 7.79 -16.24
CA TYR A 365 7.01 9.00 -16.92
C TYR A 365 6.54 9.04 -18.37
N PHE A 366 6.44 7.87 -19.00
CA PHE A 366 6.04 7.68 -20.39
C PHE A 366 4.77 6.80 -20.48
N PRO A 367 3.58 7.32 -20.12
CA PRO A 367 2.35 6.53 -20.15
C PRO A 367 2.11 5.85 -21.49
N LYS A 368 1.39 4.71 -21.48
CA LYS A 368 1.03 4.03 -22.72
C LYS A 368 0.13 4.93 -23.58
N GLY A 369 0.38 4.96 -24.88
CA GLY A 369 -0.37 5.78 -25.83
C GLY A 369 0.03 7.25 -25.87
N THR A 370 1.03 7.68 -25.07
CA THR A 370 1.65 8.99 -25.21
C THR A 370 2.57 9.00 -26.42
N ASP A 371 2.60 10.13 -27.13
CA ASP A 371 3.61 10.36 -28.15
C ASP A 371 4.96 10.59 -27.47
N LEU A 372 5.93 9.72 -27.72
CA LEU A 372 7.23 9.75 -27.07
C LEU A 372 8.20 10.74 -27.74
N SER A 373 7.93 11.18 -28.97
CA SER A 373 8.78 12.12 -29.71
C SER A 373 8.83 13.51 -29.07
N ILE A 374 7.82 13.86 -28.25
CA ILE A 374 7.74 15.14 -27.55
C ILE A 374 8.74 15.27 -26.40
N PHE A 375 9.32 14.16 -25.94
CA PHE A 375 10.22 14.16 -24.80
C PHE A 375 11.65 14.39 -25.28
N PRO A 376 12.28 15.52 -24.90
CA PRO A 376 13.65 15.81 -25.31
C PRO A 376 14.67 14.90 -24.61
N ALA A 377 15.88 14.82 -25.16
CA ALA A 377 16.95 13.95 -24.66
C ALA A 377 17.32 14.22 -23.19
N ASP A 378 17.38 15.50 -22.77
CA ASP A 378 17.65 15.90 -21.39
C ASP A 378 16.57 15.42 -20.40
N TYR A 379 15.31 15.37 -20.84
CA TYR A 379 14.24 14.77 -20.03
C TYR A 379 14.40 13.26 -19.90
N LEU A 380 14.85 12.56 -20.95
CA LEU A 380 15.19 11.13 -20.86
C LEU A 380 16.34 10.90 -19.87
N ASP A 381 17.39 11.72 -19.92
CA ASP A 381 18.51 11.65 -18.97
C ASP A 381 18.05 11.91 -17.53
N TYR A 382 17.19 12.91 -17.33
CA TYR A 382 16.56 13.16 -16.04
C TYR A 382 15.78 11.93 -15.55
N VAL A 383 14.98 11.29 -16.40
CA VAL A 383 14.21 10.09 -16.03
C VAL A 383 15.15 8.92 -15.71
N ALA A 384 16.20 8.70 -16.49
CA ALA A 384 17.21 7.69 -16.23
C ALA A 384 17.90 7.92 -14.87
N ALA A 385 18.36 9.15 -14.61
CA ALA A 385 18.96 9.55 -13.33
C ALA A 385 17.98 9.34 -12.15
N GLN A 386 16.70 9.66 -12.32
CA GLN A 386 15.66 9.41 -11.32
C GLN A 386 15.44 7.91 -11.05
N LEU A 387 15.65 7.01 -12.03
CA LEU A 387 15.59 5.56 -11.83
C LEU A 387 16.88 5.02 -11.19
N ASN A 388 18.04 5.57 -11.58
CA ASN A 388 19.36 5.17 -11.13
C ASN A 388 19.69 5.64 -9.71
N THR A 389 18.94 6.61 -9.19
CA THR A 389 18.99 7.06 -7.79
C THR A 389 17.94 6.40 -6.91
N ARG A 390 17.14 5.45 -7.43
CA ARG A 390 16.15 4.74 -6.60
C ARG A 390 16.81 3.62 -5.80
N PRO A 391 16.60 3.57 -4.47
CA PRO A 391 17.13 2.51 -3.64
C PRO A 391 16.50 1.16 -4.03
N ARG A 392 17.32 0.11 -4.09
CA ARG A 392 16.87 -1.26 -4.41
C ARG A 392 17.02 -2.15 -3.19
N LYS A 393 15.93 -2.80 -2.78
CA LYS A 393 15.92 -3.74 -1.65
C LYS A 393 16.97 -4.86 -1.80
N ARG A 394 17.17 -5.36 -3.03
CA ARG A 394 18.17 -6.40 -3.33
C ARG A 394 19.63 -5.98 -3.05
N TYR A 395 19.92 -4.69 -2.93
CA TYR A 395 21.25 -4.16 -2.58
C TYR A 395 21.23 -3.42 -1.25
N ASN A 396 20.42 -3.87 -0.28
CA ASN A 396 20.27 -3.22 1.01
C ASN A 396 19.95 -1.73 0.90
N TYR A 397 19.13 -1.37 -0.09
CA TYR A 397 18.70 -0.01 -0.39
C TYR A 397 19.78 0.94 -0.93
N ARG A 398 20.93 0.42 -1.40
CA ARG A 398 21.80 1.16 -2.32
C ARG A 398 21.11 1.38 -3.67
N THR A 399 21.49 2.45 -4.36
CA THR A 399 20.94 2.80 -5.68
C THR A 399 21.73 2.12 -6.80
N PRO A 400 21.15 1.91 -8.01
CA PRO A 400 21.90 1.39 -9.14
C PRO A 400 23.19 2.18 -9.43
N ALA A 401 23.14 3.51 -9.36
CA ALA A 401 24.31 4.37 -9.55
C ALA A 401 25.38 4.24 -8.45
N GLN A 402 25.05 3.71 -7.27
CA GLN A 402 26.02 3.44 -6.21
C GLN A 402 26.63 2.04 -6.30
N VAL A 403 26.01 1.13 -7.03
CA VAL A 403 26.41 -0.28 -7.12
C VAL A 403 27.14 -0.56 -8.43
N LEU A 404 26.74 0.10 -9.51
CA LEU A 404 27.54 0.24 -10.73
C LEU A 404 28.80 1.03 -10.41
#